data_AF-A0A935RSE7-F1
#
_entry.id   AF-A0A935RSE7-F1
#
_cell.length_a   1.000
_cell.length_b   1.000
_cell.length_c   1.000
_cell.angle_alpha   90.00
_cell.angle_beta   90.00
_cell.angle_gamma   90.00
#
_symmetry.space_group_name_H-M   'P 1'
#
loop_
_entity.id
_entity.type
_entity.pdbx_description
1 polymer ?
#
loop_
_entity_poly.entity_id
_entity_poly.type
_entity_poly.pdbx_seq_one_letter_code
_entity_poly.pdbx_strand_id
1 'polypeptide(L)'
;MREVEALKGAFEAFDRINTDVVSHIPVVKRLQAKLILKGLFLFSLNDEGASASEIGASMLIYDENDPAGTVRQIESVLASFHNALPAQVRVQDSAGGSRFSIKLDGKDDFNLELVRLSDLVSTTVTGEIFRRSIDERFSDCSLADAAETPGRAVAGCAITWRGGLRKGQVVWDSGDVPFIPKPSDPVDWTAVIPLATGFVAPPITDTFLNDGILLIEGFEYNFTDDARTAQSLAQVFTIMLESLFEGKFPLHPYFASVIRFQDVTTLVTDFFGGARPRIEEVQALAGLYCQPIGIVTDTDGIYSPSDADELRGNDLVKLAFESIAAERGEITSLQQILAMLGAAPFGLVREGSYLLLSAMVAARLLEFVTSNGDRINYRSLDLKLIWDDIVGVSPPTESVYSNERLLFWGSLLTGRSFGSLNAAKDRQVITDTLTAWAEEWKSTDLGARFDALRDEFLNTRNWRLAAMSTRAFKSVADAIGAVGIGALNLETGPSVDSRGIFRF
;
A
#
# COMPACT_ATOMS: atom_id res chain seq x y z
N MET A 1 48.84 -10.58 34.39
CA MET A 1 47.45 -10.74 34.88
C MET A 1 47.36 -10.87 36.39
N ARG A 2 48.18 -11.67 37.08
CA ARG A 2 48.14 -11.80 38.56
C ARG A 2 48.46 -10.50 39.33
N GLU A 3 49.09 -9.54 38.67
CA GLU A 3 49.41 -8.20 39.21
C GLU A 3 48.26 -7.18 39.01
N VAL A 4 47.16 -7.58 38.37
CA VAL A 4 45.98 -6.72 38.19
C VAL A 4 45.14 -6.78 39.46
N GLU A 5 45.07 -5.66 40.21
CA GLU A 5 44.40 -5.61 41.51
C GLU A 5 42.93 -6.10 41.44
N ALA A 6 42.21 -5.75 40.36
CA ALA A 6 40.82 -6.15 40.15
C ALA A 6 40.60 -7.68 39.95
N LEU A 7 41.65 -8.44 39.66
CA LEU A 7 41.59 -9.90 39.45
C LEU A 7 42.15 -10.70 40.63
N LYS A 8 42.62 -10.01 41.68
CA LYS A 8 43.32 -10.64 42.81
C LYS A 8 42.43 -11.65 43.54
N GLY A 9 41.20 -11.30 43.91
CA GLY A 9 40.27 -12.23 44.53
C GLY A 9 39.86 -13.39 43.63
N ALA A 10 39.79 -13.18 42.31
CA ALA A 10 39.52 -14.25 41.35
C ALA A 10 40.69 -15.25 41.25
N PHE A 11 41.94 -14.77 41.31
CA PHE A 11 43.11 -15.63 41.39
C PHE A 11 43.21 -16.35 42.74
N GLU A 12 42.83 -15.71 43.85
CA GLU A 12 42.73 -16.36 45.16
C GLU A 12 41.67 -17.47 45.14
N ALA A 13 40.49 -17.22 44.56
CA ALA A 13 39.46 -18.24 44.37
C ALA A 13 39.96 -19.39 43.48
N PHE A 14 40.62 -19.08 42.37
CA PHE A 14 41.22 -20.08 41.48
C PHE A 14 42.24 -20.97 42.21
N ASP A 15 43.17 -20.36 42.97
CA ASP A 15 44.21 -21.08 43.69
C ASP A 15 43.63 -21.93 44.82
N ARG A 16 42.58 -21.43 45.51
CA ARG A 16 41.83 -22.18 46.52
C ARG A 16 41.07 -23.36 45.91
N ILE A 17 40.36 -23.20 44.80
CA ILE A 17 39.69 -24.33 44.14
C ILE A 17 40.70 -25.38 43.68
N ASN A 18 41.84 -24.94 43.14
CA ASN A 18 42.90 -25.85 42.71
C ASN A 18 43.51 -26.64 43.89
N THR A 19 43.58 -26.04 45.07
CA THR A 19 44.17 -26.64 46.29
C THR A 19 43.15 -27.47 47.06
N ASP A 20 41.93 -26.98 47.23
CA ASP A 20 40.93 -27.55 48.14
C ASP A 20 39.98 -28.52 47.42
N VAL A 21 39.78 -28.38 46.11
CA VAL A 21 38.88 -29.25 45.34
C VAL A 21 39.65 -30.13 44.37
N VAL A 22 40.43 -29.51 43.47
CA VAL A 22 41.09 -30.24 42.38
C VAL A 22 42.16 -31.22 42.89
N SER A 23 42.84 -30.91 43.98
CA SER A 23 43.84 -31.80 44.58
C SER A 23 43.22 -33.09 45.15
N HIS A 24 41.96 -33.03 45.59
CA HIS A 24 41.21 -34.15 46.18
C HIS A 24 40.49 -35.02 45.13
N ILE A 25 40.38 -34.56 43.88
CA ILE A 25 39.86 -35.37 42.76
C ILE A 25 40.83 -36.53 42.47
N PRO A 26 40.36 -37.73 42.10
CA PRO A 26 41.24 -38.84 41.72
C PRO A 26 42.24 -38.46 40.63
N VAL A 27 43.49 -38.93 40.75
CA VAL A 27 44.63 -38.51 39.89
C VAL A 27 44.30 -38.54 38.39
N VAL A 28 43.59 -39.59 37.95
CA VAL A 28 43.20 -39.80 36.54
C VAL A 28 42.29 -38.69 36.00
N LYS A 29 41.49 -38.03 36.86
CA LYS A 29 40.55 -36.96 36.49
C LYS A 29 41.03 -35.55 36.83
N ARG A 30 42.17 -35.40 37.51
CA ARG A 30 42.69 -34.08 37.94
C ARG A 30 43.04 -33.18 36.77
N LEU A 31 43.60 -33.73 35.68
CA LEU A 31 43.96 -32.93 34.52
C LEU A 31 42.72 -32.29 33.89
N GLN A 32 41.65 -33.08 33.72
CA GLN A 32 40.36 -32.61 33.23
C GLN A 32 39.77 -31.53 34.15
N ALA A 33 39.78 -31.73 35.47
CA ALA A 33 39.30 -30.74 36.42
C ALA A 33 40.10 -29.42 36.41
N LYS A 34 41.43 -29.49 36.20
CA LYS A 34 42.28 -28.30 36.02
C LYS A 34 41.93 -27.54 34.73
N LEU A 35 41.63 -28.25 33.65
CA LEU A 35 41.20 -27.64 32.40
C LEU A 35 39.83 -26.97 32.54
N ILE A 36 38.88 -27.63 33.22
CA ILE A 36 37.56 -27.05 33.53
C ILE A 36 37.71 -25.78 34.36
N LEU A 37 38.55 -25.78 35.42
CA LEU A 37 38.79 -24.60 36.25
C LEU A 37 39.44 -23.45 35.46
N LYS A 38 40.36 -23.75 34.54
CA LYS A 38 40.94 -22.76 33.63
C LYS A 38 39.92 -22.19 32.67
N GLY A 39 39.09 -23.05 32.07
CA GLY A 39 37.99 -22.63 31.20
C GLY A 39 37.03 -21.71 31.95
N LEU A 40 36.57 -22.12 33.14
CA LEU A 40 35.72 -21.32 34.01
C LEU A 40 36.33 -19.94 34.28
N PHE A 41 37.60 -19.87 34.67
CA PHE A 41 38.29 -18.59 34.91
C PHE A 41 38.31 -17.68 33.67
N LEU A 42 38.63 -18.24 32.49
CA LEU A 42 38.67 -17.48 31.24
C LEU A 42 37.29 -16.95 30.85
N PHE A 43 36.26 -17.80 30.92
CA PHE A 43 34.88 -17.40 30.61
C PHE A 43 34.32 -16.39 31.62
N SER A 44 34.77 -16.43 32.87
CA SER A 44 34.37 -15.47 33.89
C SER A 44 34.85 -14.04 33.59
N LEU A 45 35.83 -13.87 32.70
CA LEU A 45 36.24 -12.54 32.25
C LEU A 45 35.17 -11.86 31.37
N ASN A 46 34.29 -12.64 30.71
CA ASN A 46 33.30 -12.19 29.74
C ASN A 46 31.87 -12.00 30.31
N ASP A 47 31.71 -11.97 31.64
CA ASP A 47 30.48 -11.63 32.40
C ASP A 47 29.27 -12.59 32.29
N GLU A 48 29.10 -13.30 31.18
CA GLU A 48 27.95 -14.21 31.00
C GLU A 48 28.12 -15.56 31.73
N GLY A 49 29.30 -15.81 32.32
CA GLY A 49 29.70 -17.14 32.75
C GLY A 49 29.73 -18.13 31.59
N ALA A 50 29.82 -19.42 31.89
CA ALA A 50 29.72 -20.45 30.86
C ALA A 50 29.00 -21.69 31.36
N SER A 51 28.26 -22.30 30.45
CA SER A 51 27.67 -23.63 30.58
C SER A 51 28.75 -24.71 30.51
N ALA A 52 28.43 -25.90 31.03
CA ALA A 52 29.29 -27.08 30.93
C ALA A 52 29.60 -27.45 29.46
N SER A 53 28.67 -27.19 28.53
CA SER A 53 28.86 -27.43 27.09
C SER A 53 29.88 -26.49 26.47
N GLU A 54 29.80 -25.18 26.75
CA GLU A 54 30.74 -24.17 26.23
C GLU A 54 32.16 -24.41 26.76
N ILE A 55 32.29 -24.76 28.05
CA ILE A 55 33.59 -25.11 28.64
C ILE A 55 34.14 -26.42 28.04
N GLY A 56 33.28 -27.43 27.85
CA GLY A 56 33.66 -28.70 27.24
C GLY A 56 34.21 -28.54 25.83
N ALA A 57 33.47 -27.81 24.98
CA ALA A 57 33.90 -27.50 23.61
C ALA A 57 35.22 -26.71 23.58
N SER A 58 35.34 -25.66 24.40
CA SER A 58 36.48 -24.74 24.37
C SER A 58 37.76 -25.34 24.94
N MET A 59 37.64 -26.27 25.90
CA MET A 59 38.76 -26.98 26.50
C MET A 59 39.06 -28.33 25.81
N LEU A 60 38.36 -28.65 24.72
CA LEU A 60 38.47 -29.91 23.99
C LEU A 60 38.24 -31.14 24.88
N ILE A 61 37.32 -31.02 25.83
CA ILE A 61 36.90 -32.11 26.72
C ILE A 61 35.63 -32.71 26.11
N TYR A 62 35.83 -33.72 25.27
CA TYR A 62 34.76 -34.32 24.47
C TYR A 62 34.94 -35.84 24.36
N ASP A 63 33.83 -36.58 24.43
CA ASP A 63 33.75 -38.00 24.11
C ASP A 63 32.73 -38.17 22.98
N GLU A 64 33.21 -38.60 21.81
CA GLU A 64 32.39 -38.85 20.61
C GLU A 64 31.31 -39.90 20.84
N ASN A 65 31.52 -40.82 21.77
CA ASN A 65 30.61 -41.93 22.04
C ASN A 65 29.56 -41.58 23.10
N ASP A 66 29.81 -40.57 23.95
CA ASP A 66 28.85 -40.07 24.96
C ASP A 66 29.01 -38.55 25.24
N PRO A 67 28.55 -37.69 24.31
CA PRO A 67 28.58 -36.24 24.50
C PRO A 67 27.79 -35.76 25.73
N ALA A 68 26.62 -36.36 25.96
CA ALA A 68 25.73 -35.98 27.06
C ALA A 68 26.26 -36.42 28.44
N GLY A 69 26.96 -37.54 28.52
CA GLY A 69 27.68 -37.96 29.74
C GLY A 69 28.84 -37.03 30.05
N THR A 70 29.58 -36.58 29.03
CA THR A 70 30.70 -35.64 29.20
C THR A 70 30.24 -34.29 29.76
N VAL A 71 29.14 -33.72 29.24
CA VAL A 71 28.56 -32.47 29.74
C VAL A 71 28.14 -32.62 31.21
N ARG A 72 27.44 -33.70 31.57
CA ARG A 72 27.03 -33.98 32.96
C ARG A 72 28.23 -34.12 33.90
N GLN A 73 29.33 -34.69 33.43
CA GLN A 73 30.55 -34.80 34.23
C GLN A 73 31.20 -33.43 34.47
N ILE A 74 31.25 -32.57 33.45
CA ILE A 74 31.78 -31.20 33.58
C ILE A 74 30.91 -30.40 34.55
N GLU A 75 29.58 -30.50 34.43
CA GLU A 75 28.63 -29.85 35.32
C GLU A 75 28.80 -30.30 36.78
N SER A 76 29.00 -31.61 37.03
CA SER A 76 29.28 -32.14 38.36
C SER A 76 30.58 -31.56 38.96
N VAL A 77 31.62 -31.36 38.14
CA VAL A 77 32.87 -30.72 38.59
C VAL A 77 32.66 -29.24 38.89
N LEU A 78 31.93 -28.51 38.04
CA LEU A 78 31.61 -27.09 38.27
C LEU A 78 30.76 -26.90 39.53
N ALA A 79 29.77 -27.77 39.76
CA ALA A 79 28.98 -27.79 40.99
C ALA A 79 29.87 -28.04 42.23
N SER A 80 30.90 -28.89 42.12
CA SER A 80 31.86 -29.09 43.23
C SER A 80 32.68 -27.83 43.54
N PHE A 81 33.00 -27.01 42.53
CA PHE A 81 33.67 -25.72 42.73
C PHE A 81 32.76 -24.72 43.44
N HIS A 82 31.48 -24.64 43.01
CA HIS A 82 30.48 -23.82 43.68
C HIS A 82 30.25 -24.24 45.13
N ASN A 83 30.09 -25.54 45.40
CA ASN A 83 29.87 -26.02 46.76
C ASN A 83 31.06 -25.75 47.70
N ALA A 84 32.29 -25.76 47.17
CA ALA A 84 33.47 -25.47 47.96
C ALA A 84 33.63 -23.97 48.25
N LEU A 85 33.27 -23.10 47.31
CA LEU A 85 33.37 -21.64 47.44
C LEU A 85 32.10 -20.93 46.93
N PRO A 86 30.95 -21.06 47.63
CA PRO A 86 29.66 -20.56 47.12
C PRO A 86 29.60 -19.03 47.01
N ALA A 87 30.42 -18.31 47.77
CA ALA A 87 30.52 -16.86 47.71
C ALA A 87 31.40 -16.35 46.54
N GLN A 88 32.23 -17.22 45.95
CA GLN A 88 33.23 -16.86 44.93
C GLN A 88 32.92 -17.47 43.56
N VAL A 89 32.14 -18.55 43.50
CA VAL A 89 31.66 -19.15 42.24
C VAL A 89 30.16 -18.98 42.18
N ARG A 90 29.66 -18.25 41.19
CA ARG A 90 28.24 -18.00 40.96
C ARG A 90 27.64 -19.06 40.05
N VAL A 91 26.37 -19.37 40.30
CA VAL A 91 25.54 -20.19 39.43
C VAL A 91 24.31 -19.36 39.06
N GLN A 92 24.02 -19.25 37.77
CA GLN A 92 22.81 -18.61 37.25
C GLN A 92 22.03 -19.61 36.40
N ASP A 93 20.74 -19.76 36.71
CA ASP A 93 19.84 -20.60 35.92
C ASP A 93 19.39 -19.83 34.68
N SER A 94 19.59 -20.41 33.50
CA SER A 94 19.16 -19.86 32.21
C SER A 94 18.30 -20.87 31.45
N ALA A 95 17.54 -20.41 30.45
CA ALA A 95 16.69 -21.28 29.62
C ALA A 95 17.47 -22.43 28.93
N GLY A 96 18.80 -22.32 28.82
CA GLY A 96 19.71 -23.33 28.27
C GLY A 96 20.53 -24.13 29.29
N GLY A 97 20.25 -24.00 30.60
CA GLY A 97 20.94 -24.70 31.69
C GLY A 97 21.73 -23.79 32.63
N SER A 98 22.40 -24.37 33.63
CA SER A 98 23.18 -23.66 34.65
C SER A 98 24.45 -23.03 34.05
N ARG A 99 24.66 -21.74 34.27
CA ARG A 99 25.88 -21.01 33.89
C ARG A 99 26.74 -20.72 35.11
N PHE A 100 28.05 -20.95 35.00
CA PHE A 100 29.00 -20.82 36.11
C PHE A 100 30.00 -19.69 35.85
N SER A 101 30.34 -18.91 36.89
CA SER A 101 31.40 -17.88 36.81
C SER A 101 32.12 -17.68 38.16
N ILE A 102 33.35 -17.19 38.13
CA ILE A 102 34.12 -16.75 39.29
C ILE A 102 33.88 -15.26 39.49
N LYS A 103 33.61 -14.86 40.74
CA LYS A 103 33.39 -13.46 41.13
C LYS A 103 34.65 -12.63 40.88
N LEU A 104 34.47 -11.45 40.29
CA LEU A 104 35.53 -10.48 40.02
C LEU A 104 35.30 -9.24 40.91
N ASP A 105 36.16 -9.03 41.91
CA ASP A 105 35.96 -8.00 42.96
C ASP A 105 35.84 -6.57 42.42
N GLY A 106 36.50 -6.22 41.30
CA GLY A 106 36.40 -4.88 40.70
C GLY A 106 35.19 -4.65 39.79
N LYS A 107 34.44 -5.70 39.44
CA LYS A 107 33.39 -5.64 38.39
C LYS A 107 31.97 -5.53 38.96
N ASP A 108 31.72 -6.10 40.14
CA ASP A 108 30.42 -5.94 40.82
C ASP A 108 30.18 -4.47 41.23
N ASP A 109 31.21 -3.79 41.72
CA ASP A 109 31.16 -2.34 42.01
C ASP A 109 30.98 -1.52 40.74
N PHE A 110 31.56 -1.96 39.61
CA PHE A 110 31.39 -1.29 38.32
C PHE A 110 29.98 -1.45 37.75
N ASN A 111 29.38 -2.64 37.80
CA ASN A 111 28.01 -2.86 37.33
C ASN A 111 26.98 -2.16 38.24
N LEU A 112 27.20 -2.13 39.56
CA LEU A 112 26.39 -1.32 40.49
C LEU A 112 26.51 0.18 40.20
N GLU A 113 27.73 0.67 39.92
CA GLU A 113 27.94 2.07 39.55
C GLU A 113 27.37 2.39 38.16
N LEU A 114 27.41 1.47 37.19
CA LEU A 114 26.77 1.63 35.89
C LEU A 114 25.24 1.76 36.01
N VAL A 115 24.60 0.93 36.84
CA VAL A 115 23.15 1.05 37.12
C VAL A 115 22.86 2.39 37.81
N ARG A 116 23.70 2.80 38.77
CA ARG A 116 23.55 4.11 39.42
C ARG A 116 23.73 5.27 38.44
N LEU A 117 24.64 5.13 37.48
CA LEU A 117 24.91 6.13 36.44
C LEU A 117 23.87 6.12 35.33
N SER A 118 23.22 5.00 35.02
CA SER A 118 22.12 4.95 34.04
C SER A 118 20.92 5.77 34.50
N ASP A 119 20.64 5.78 35.80
CA ASP A 119 19.58 6.61 36.40
C ASP A 119 19.86 8.12 36.29
N LEU A 120 21.11 8.51 36.00
CA LEU A 120 21.54 9.89 35.79
C LEU A 120 21.49 10.32 34.31
N VAL A 121 21.25 9.39 33.37
CA VAL A 121 21.12 9.70 31.95
C VAL A 121 19.71 10.21 31.68
N SER A 122 19.59 11.43 31.15
CA SER A 122 18.29 11.99 30.80
C SER A 122 17.68 11.25 29.60
N THR A 123 16.34 11.16 29.59
CA THR A 123 15.57 10.60 28.46
C THR A 123 15.89 11.29 27.13
N THR A 124 16.27 12.56 27.17
CA THR A 124 16.74 13.33 26.01
C THR A 124 18.00 12.73 25.39
N VAL A 125 19.02 12.40 26.20
CA VAL A 125 20.28 11.82 25.70
C VAL A 125 20.05 10.42 25.13
N THR A 126 19.23 9.62 25.81
CA THR A 126 18.84 8.29 25.31
C THR A 126 18.09 8.38 23.99
N GLY A 127 17.20 9.37 23.83
CA GLY A 127 16.50 9.65 22.58
C GLY A 127 17.44 10.06 21.44
N GLU A 128 18.45 10.88 21.70
CA GLU A 128 19.45 11.27 20.68
C GLU A 128 20.32 10.10 20.22
N ILE A 129 20.79 9.27 21.17
CA ILE A 129 21.57 8.06 20.83
C ILE A 129 20.70 7.10 20.02
N PHE A 130 19.44 6.90 20.43
CA PHE A 130 18.49 6.07 19.70
C PHE A 130 18.28 6.57 18.26
N ARG A 131 18.02 7.86 18.08
CA ARG A 131 17.84 8.46 16.75
C ARG A 131 19.05 8.22 15.88
N ARG A 132 20.25 8.47 16.41
CA ARG A 132 21.49 8.23 15.70
C ARG A 132 21.66 6.76 15.29
N SER A 133 21.33 5.81 16.17
CA SER A 133 21.39 4.38 15.84
C SER A 133 20.37 3.96 14.76
N ILE A 134 19.17 4.56 14.77
CA ILE A 134 18.17 4.34 13.71
C ILE A 134 18.64 4.94 12.39
N ASP A 135 19.16 6.17 12.39
CA ASP A 135 19.69 6.83 11.18
C ASP A 135 20.90 6.06 10.61
N GLU A 136 21.77 5.51 11.47
CA GLU A 136 22.91 4.68 11.07
C GLU A 136 22.47 3.33 10.48
N ARG A 137 21.39 2.72 11.00
CA ARG A 137 20.89 1.42 10.52
C ARG A 137 20.00 1.54 9.28
N PHE A 138 19.10 2.51 9.25
CA PHE A 138 18.08 2.66 8.23
C PHE A 138 18.27 3.97 7.46
N SER A 139 19.09 3.89 6.40
CA SER A 139 19.37 5.04 5.54
C SER A 139 18.14 5.66 4.85
N ASP A 140 17.01 4.94 4.81
CA ASP A 140 15.72 5.39 4.28
C ASP A 140 14.83 6.07 5.33
N CYS A 141 15.29 6.17 6.58
CA CYS A 141 14.63 6.87 7.66
C CYS A 141 15.25 8.26 7.85
N SER A 142 14.43 9.30 7.87
CA SER A 142 14.85 10.63 8.31
C SER A 142 13.94 11.07 9.44
N LEU A 143 14.48 11.03 10.66
CA LEU A 143 13.76 11.39 11.87
C LEU A 143 13.67 12.91 11.96
N ALA A 144 12.48 13.45 11.76
CA ALA A 144 12.19 14.84 12.07
C ALA A 144 11.62 14.94 13.49
N ASP A 145 12.04 15.95 14.26
CA ASP A 145 11.36 16.31 15.50
C ASP A 145 9.91 16.69 15.20
N ALA A 146 8.96 16.05 15.88
CA ALA A 146 7.58 16.48 15.81
C ALA A 146 7.50 17.89 16.45
N ALA A 147 7.31 18.92 15.63
CA ALA A 147 7.33 20.33 16.06
C ALA A 147 6.37 20.65 17.22
N GLU A 148 5.38 19.79 17.48
CA GLU A 148 4.31 20.00 18.46
C GLU A 148 4.50 19.26 19.80
N THR A 149 5.44 18.30 19.95
CA THR A 149 5.59 17.56 21.21
C THR A 149 7.03 17.10 21.49
N PRO A 150 7.66 17.56 22.59
CA PRO A 150 8.96 17.04 23.03
C PRO A 150 8.93 15.53 23.24
N GLY A 151 10.00 14.83 22.84
CA GLY A 151 10.10 13.37 22.98
C GLY A 151 9.42 12.56 21.87
N ARG A 152 8.93 13.20 20.80
CA ARG A 152 8.39 12.50 19.62
C ARG A 152 9.22 12.77 18.38
N ALA A 153 9.56 11.70 17.68
CA ALA A 153 10.14 11.77 16.34
C ALA A 153 9.20 11.11 15.35
N VAL A 154 9.08 11.69 14.16
CA VAL A 154 8.26 11.15 13.07
C VAL A 154 9.15 11.02 11.84
N ALA A 155 9.05 9.87 11.17
CA ALA A 155 9.62 9.67 9.84
C ALA A 155 8.51 9.27 8.88
N GLY A 156 8.47 9.93 7.73
CA GLY A 156 7.65 9.48 6.61
C GLY A 156 8.23 8.20 6.03
N CYS A 157 7.37 7.21 5.79
CA CYS A 157 7.77 5.93 5.22
C CYS A 157 6.75 5.54 4.15
N ALA A 158 7.22 5.16 2.97
CA ALA A 158 6.35 4.65 1.92
C ALA A 158 6.67 3.17 1.67
N ILE A 159 5.64 2.34 1.64
CA ILE A 159 5.77 0.91 1.38
C ILE A 159 5.04 0.52 0.11
N THR A 160 5.49 -0.56 -0.51
CA THR A 160 4.83 -1.12 -1.69
C THR A 160 4.00 -2.32 -1.28
N TRP A 161 2.72 -2.33 -1.62
CA TRP A 161 1.85 -3.49 -1.42
C TRP A 161 0.96 -3.68 -2.65
N ARG A 162 0.99 -4.88 -3.24
CA ARG A 162 0.29 -5.23 -4.50
C ARG A 162 0.52 -4.21 -5.63
N GLY A 163 1.73 -3.66 -5.71
CA GLY A 163 2.12 -2.64 -6.69
C GLY A 163 1.49 -1.25 -6.48
N GLY A 164 0.80 -1.02 -5.35
CA GLY A 164 0.44 0.31 -4.88
C GLY A 164 1.49 0.87 -3.92
N LEU A 165 1.84 2.16 -4.05
CA LEU A 165 2.67 2.86 -3.08
C LEU A 165 1.79 3.44 -1.97
N ARG A 166 1.91 2.92 -0.75
CA ARG A 166 1.16 3.39 0.42
C ARG A 166 2.02 4.28 1.30
N LYS A 167 1.58 5.52 1.48
CA LYS A 167 2.27 6.49 2.32
C LYS A 167 1.91 6.24 3.76
N GLY A 168 2.90 6.19 4.63
CA GLY A 168 2.72 6.06 6.05
C GLY A 168 3.70 6.90 6.82
N GLN A 169 3.60 6.77 8.12
CA GLN A 169 4.54 7.38 9.05
C GLN A 169 4.84 6.43 10.19
N VAL A 170 6.06 6.57 10.69
CA VAL A 170 6.53 5.86 11.86
C VAL A 170 6.76 6.90 12.94
N VAL A 171 6.14 6.67 14.09
CA VAL A 171 6.19 7.58 15.24
C VAL A 171 6.96 6.88 16.34
N TRP A 172 8.08 7.46 16.74
CA TRP A 172 8.83 7.04 17.91
C TRP A 172 8.38 7.92 19.08
N ASP A 173 7.68 7.30 20.02
CA ASP A 173 7.02 7.99 21.12
C ASP A 173 7.76 7.70 22.43
N SER A 174 8.46 8.71 22.95
CA SER A 174 9.00 8.72 24.32
C SER A 174 8.20 9.65 25.24
N GLY A 175 7.04 10.14 24.78
CA GLY A 175 6.19 11.04 25.54
C GLY A 175 5.36 10.32 26.60
N ASP A 176 5.05 11.03 27.68
CA ASP A 176 4.17 10.51 28.76
C ASP A 176 2.70 10.33 28.31
N VAL A 177 2.34 10.97 27.20
CA VAL A 177 1.00 10.87 26.60
C VAL A 177 1.10 9.96 25.37
N PRO A 178 0.26 8.92 25.24
CA PRO A 178 0.23 8.09 24.03
C PRO A 178 -0.06 8.91 22.78
N PHE A 179 0.70 8.66 21.70
CA PHE A 179 0.39 9.21 20.40
C PHE A 179 -0.94 8.67 19.85
N ILE A 180 -1.80 9.58 19.38
CA ILE A 180 -3.05 9.25 18.71
C ILE A 180 -2.97 9.83 17.29
N PRO A 181 -2.99 9.00 16.23
CA PRO A 181 -3.01 9.48 14.85
C PRO A 181 -4.22 10.39 14.61
N LYS A 182 -4.02 11.53 13.94
CA LYS A 182 -5.15 12.40 13.59
C LYS A 182 -5.79 11.86 12.30
N PRO A 183 -7.13 11.75 12.21
CA PRO A 183 -7.80 11.29 10.98
C PRO A 183 -7.53 12.18 9.75
N SER A 184 -7.06 13.42 9.96
CA SER A 184 -6.71 14.37 8.92
C SER A 184 -5.31 14.18 8.34
N ASP A 185 -4.49 13.29 8.91
CA ASP A 185 -3.13 13.08 8.43
C ASP A 185 -3.18 12.39 7.05
N PRO A 186 -2.44 12.89 6.04
CA PRO A 186 -2.49 12.38 4.66
C PRO A 186 -1.66 11.08 4.51
N VAL A 187 -1.88 10.12 5.40
CA VAL A 187 -1.16 8.85 5.47
C VAL A 187 -2.14 7.67 5.55
N ASP A 188 -1.81 6.58 4.86
CA ASP A 188 -2.60 5.35 4.80
C ASP A 188 -2.44 4.49 6.06
N TRP A 189 -1.31 4.63 6.75
CA TRP A 189 -0.98 3.87 7.96
C TRP A 189 -0.06 4.67 8.89
N THR A 190 -0.12 4.34 10.18
CA THR A 190 0.80 4.87 11.18
C THR A 190 1.26 3.73 12.08
N ALA A 191 2.57 3.58 12.21
CA ALA A 191 3.19 2.67 13.17
C ALA A 191 3.68 3.48 14.37
N VAL A 192 3.26 3.09 15.57
CA VAL A 192 3.76 3.71 16.81
C VAL A 192 4.74 2.76 17.49
N ILE A 193 5.95 3.27 17.75
CA ILE A 193 7.01 2.58 18.46
C ILE A 193 7.17 3.27 19.82
N PRO A 194 6.72 2.63 20.91
CA PRO A 194 6.96 3.16 22.26
C PRO A 194 8.44 2.99 22.62
N LEU A 195 9.08 4.07 23.05
CA LEU A 195 10.43 4.04 23.62
C LEU A 195 10.29 3.91 25.13
N ALA A 196 10.52 2.70 25.65
CA ALA A 196 10.41 2.45 27.09
C ALA A 196 11.42 3.30 27.88
N THR A 197 10.92 4.06 28.85
CA THR A 197 11.73 4.74 29.87
C THR A 197 12.28 3.69 30.83
N GLY A 198 13.56 3.31 30.69
CA GLY A 198 14.24 2.44 31.67
C GLY A 198 15.16 1.35 31.11
N PHE A 199 15.38 1.27 29.79
CA PHE A 199 16.32 0.29 29.24
C PHE A 199 17.78 0.69 29.49
N VAL A 200 18.46 -0.09 30.35
CA VAL A 200 19.92 -0.18 30.38
C VAL A 200 20.36 -0.90 29.11
N ALA A 201 21.17 -0.23 28.30
CA ALA A 201 21.46 -0.58 26.91
C ALA A 201 22.22 -1.92 26.71
N PRO A 202 21.75 -2.78 25.78
CA PRO A 202 22.57 -3.38 24.74
C PRO A 202 22.56 -2.46 23.50
N PRO A 203 23.33 -2.76 22.43
CA PRO A 203 23.28 -1.96 21.20
C PRO A 203 21.83 -1.85 20.71
N ILE A 204 21.33 -0.61 20.72
CA ILE A 204 19.93 -0.21 20.53
C ILE A 204 19.30 -0.81 19.25
N THR A 205 20.12 -1.16 18.27
CA THR A 205 19.70 -1.80 17.03
C THR A 205 19.21 -3.23 17.23
N ASP A 206 19.89 -4.04 18.06
CA ASP A 206 19.47 -5.43 18.28
C ASP A 206 18.29 -5.50 19.23
N THR A 207 18.23 -4.65 20.25
CA THR A 207 17.12 -4.62 21.22
C THR A 207 15.83 -4.10 20.60
N PHE A 208 15.88 -3.12 19.68
CA PHE A 208 14.66 -2.54 19.09
C PHE A 208 13.84 -3.57 18.30
N LEU A 209 14.45 -4.29 17.36
CA LEU A 209 13.70 -5.30 16.60
C LEU A 209 13.50 -6.59 17.40
N ASN A 210 14.34 -6.86 18.41
CA ASN A 210 14.20 -8.09 19.18
C ASN A 210 13.14 -8.02 20.27
N ASP A 211 13.05 -6.88 20.96
CA ASP A 211 12.21 -6.67 22.14
C ASP A 211 11.14 -5.57 21.94
N GLY A 212 11.18 -4.88 20.79
CA GLY A 212 10.20 -3.85 20.46
C GLY A 212 8.83 -4.42 20.10
N ILE A 213 7.79 -3.73 20.54
CA ILE A 213 6.40 -4.00 20.21
C ILE A 213 5.93 -2.96 19.20
N LEU A 214 5.40 -3.43 18.08
CA LEU A 214 4.82 -2.60 17.05
C LEU A 214 3.31 -2.44 17.31
N LEU A 215 2.86 -1.20 17.52
CA LEU A 215 1.44 -0.89 17.66
C LEU A 215 0.86 -0.48 16.31
N ILE A 216 -0.12 -1.27 15.81
CA ILE A 216 -0.85 -0.98 14.58
C ILE A 216 -2.35 -1.03 14.88
N GLU A 217 -3.04 0.09 14.63
CA GLU A 217 -4.47 0.26 14.96
C GLU A 217 -4.83 -0.12 16.41
N GLY A 218 -3.88 0.05 17.35
CA GLY A 218 -4.05 -0.27 18.76
C GLY A 218 -3.78 -1.72 19.15
N PHE A 219 -3.36 -2.57 18.20
CA PHE A 219 -2.94 -3.95 18.45
C PHE A 219 -1.42 -4.06 18.52
N GLU A 220 -0.93 -4.90 19.44
CA GLU A 220 0.49 -5.17 19.66
C GLU A 220 0.97 -6.32 18.77
N TYR A 221 2.05 -6.08 18.02
CA TYR A 221 2.71 -7.06 17.17
C TYR A 221 4.19 -7.15 17.51
N ASN A 222 4.71 -8.37 17.59
CA ASN A 222 6.16 -8.60 17.63
C ASN A 222 6.73 -8.57 16.21
N PHE A 223 7.93 -8.02 16.04
CA PHE A 223 8.64 -8.10 14.76
C PHE A 223 8.99 -9.55 14.40
N THR A 224 8.69 -9.94 13.16
CA THR A 224 9.04 -11.26 12.61
C THR A 224 10.55 -11.38 12.37
N ASP A 225 11.06 -12.61 12.24
CA ASP A 225 12.47 -12.87 11.93
C ASP A 225 12.90 -12.22 10.60
N ASP A 226 12.03 -12.24 9.60
CA ASP A 226 12.26 -11.58 8.31
C ASP A 226 12.35 -10.06 8.46
N ALA A 227 11.46 -9.46 9.27
CA ALA A 227 11.52 -8.03 9.57
C ALA A 227 12.80 -7.66 10.35
N ARG A 228 13.29 -8.54 11.25
CA ARG A 228 14.54 -8.33 12.03
C ARG A 228 15.78 -8.26 11.15
N THR A 229 15.78 -8.96 10.01
CA THR A 229 16.92 -9.03 9.07
C THR A 229 16.85 -8.03 7.92
N ALA A 230 15.77 -7.25 7.83
CA ALA A 230 15.55 -6.24 6.80
C ALA A 230 16.62 -5.12 6.85
N GLN A 231 16.96 -4.60 5.67
CA GLN A 231 18.02 -3.61 5.47
C GLN A 231 17.50 -2.17 5.41
N SER A 232 16.17 -1.99 5.36
CA SER A 232 15.52 -0.68 5.29
C SER A 232 14.25 -0.66 6.11
N LEU A 233 13.85 0.52 6.59
CA LEU A 233 12.64 0.67 7.38
C LEU A 233 11.38 0.36 6.55
N ALA A 234 11.39 0.77 5.28
CA ALA A 234 10.33 0.42 4.35
C ALA A 234 10.17 -1.10 4.17
N GLN A 235 11.27 -1.85 4.17
CA GLN A 235 11.24 -3.31 4.06
C GLN A 235 10.66 -3.95 5.34
N VAL A 236 11.07 -3.47 6.52
CA VAL A 236 10.48 -3.89 7.81
C VAL A 236 8.96 -3.75 7.77
N PHE A 237 8.46 -2.56 7.42
CA PHE A 237 7.01 -2.31 7.43
C PHE A 237 6.27 -2.98 6.29
N THR A 238 6.91 -3.21 5.13
CA THR A 238 6.30 -4.02 4.06
C THR A 238 5.98 -5.42 4.57
N ILE A 239 6.95 -6.07 5.25
CA ILE A 239 6.76 -7.41 5.84
C ILE A 239 5.70 -7.38 6.94
N MET A 240 5.79 -6.42 7.86
CA MET A 240 4.92 -6.39 9.04
C MET A 240 3.46 -6.01 8.71
N LEU A 241 3.22 -5.18 7.69
CA LEU A 241 1.88 -4.67 7.36
C LEU A 241 1.15 -5.50 6.30
N GLU A 242 1.82 -6.43 5.62
CA GLU A 242 1.24 -7.21 4.52
C GLU A 242 -0.05 -7.92 4.94
N SER A 243 -0.01 -8.73 6.00
CA SER A 243 -1.18 -9.48 6.48
C SER A 243 -2.34 -8.58 6.92
N LEU A 244 -2.02 -7.38 7.41
CA LEU A 244 -3.03 -6.41 7.83
C LEU A 244 -3.72 -5.76 6.64
N PHE A 245 -2.98 -5.42 5.59
CA PHE A 245 -3.57 -4.92 4.36
C PHE A 245 -4.36 -5.99 3.62
N GLU A 246 -3.93 -7.25 3.65
CA GLU A 246 -4.71 -8.38 3.12
C GLU A 246 -6.06 -8.51 3.83
N GLY A 247 -6.11 -8.36 5.16
CA GLY A 247 -7.36 -8.38 5.92
C GLY A 247 -8.23 -7.13 5.73
N LYS A 248 -7.61 -5.94 5.68
CA LYS A 248 -8.31 -4.65 5.59
C LYS A 248 -8.83 -4.34 4.18
N PHE A 249 -8.08 -4.74 3.15
CA PHE A 249 -8.37 -4.43 1.75
C PHE A 249 -8.43 -5.71 0.89
N PRO A 250 -9.36 -6.63 1.19
CA PRO A 250 -9.42 -7.95 0.54
C PRO A 250 -9.69 -7.87 -0.98
N LEU A 251 -10.29 -6.78 -1.46
CA LEU A 251 -10.65 -6.57 -2.86
C LEU A 251 -9.68 -5.61 -3.58
N HIS A 252 -8.51 -5.32 -3.00
CA HIS A 252 -7.53 -4.45 -3.66
C HIS A 252 -7.03 -5.08 -4.97
N PRO A 253 -7.05 -4.33 -6.10
CA PRO A 253 -6.45 -4.77 -7.36
C PRO A 253 -4.97 -5.14 -7.20
N TYR A 254 -4.51 -6.16 -7.91
CA TYR A 254 -3.10 -6.52 -7.93
C TYR A 254 -2.40 -5.89 -9.12
N PHE A 255 -1.47 -4.97 -8.88
CA PHE A 255 -0.60 -4.42 -9.91
C PHE A 255 0.74 -5.17 -9.93
N ALA A 256 1.17 -5.61 -11.11
CA ALA A 256 2.40 -6.38 -11.26
C ALA A 256 3.68 -5.55 -10.99
N SER A 257 3.58 -4.23 -11.02
CA SER A 257 4.64 -3.28 -10.71
C SER A 257 4.09 -2.08 -9.95
N VAL A 258 4.98 -1.27 -9.37
CA VAL A 258 4.59 -0.02 -8.71
C VAL A 258 4.01 0.95 -9.72
N ILE A 259 2.73 1.27 -9.59
CA ILE A 259 2.08 2.29 -10.42
C ILE A 259 2.69 3.67 -10.10
N ARG A 260 3.19 4.35 -11.14
CA ARG A 260 3.75 5.70 -11.00
C ARG A 260 2.86 6.72 -11.67
N PHE A 261 2.91 7.95 -11.17
CA PHE A 261 2.14 9.05 -11.72
C PHE A 261 2.50 9.40 -13.18
N GLN A 262 3.74 9.13 -13.57
CA GLN A 262 4.17 9.24 -14.96
C GLN A 262 3.41 8.25 -15.85
N ASP A 263 3.24 7.00 -15.41
CA ASP A 263 2.49 5.97 -16.13
C ASP A 263 1.01 6.35 -16.24
N VAL A 264 0.43 6.90 -15.16
CA VAL A 264 -0.93 7.45 -15.17
C VAL A 264 -1.06 8.53 -16.23
N THR A 265 -0.13 9.50 -16.27
CA THR A 265 -0.19 10.59 -17.25
C THR A 265 -0.09 10.09 -18.69
N THR A 266 0.78 9.11 -18.94
CA THR A 266 0.91 8.44 -20.24
C THR A 266 -0.38 7.74 -20.64
N LEU A 267 -0.95 6.93 -19.75
CA LEU A 267 -2.22 6.22 -20.01
C LEU A 267 -3.38 7.21 -20.25
N VAL A 268 -3.48 8.27 -19.46
CA VAL A 268 -4.56 9.24 -19.63
C VAL A 268 -4.46 9.96 -20.97
N THR A 269 -3.27 10.42 -21.35
CA THR A 269 -3.07 11.17 -22.59
C THR A 269 -3.13 10.28 -23.83
N ASP A 270 -2.34 9.20 -23.84
CA ASP A 270 -2.11 8.39 -25.04
C ASP A 270 -3.15 7.28 -25.22
N PHE A 271 -3.66 6.71 -24.13
CA PHE A 271 -4.62 5.62 -24.18
C PHE A 271 -6.07 6.11 -24.10
N PHE A 272 -6.44 6.76 -22.99
CA PHE A 272 -7.81 7.25 -22.77
C PHE A 272 -8.16 8.49 -23.61
N GLY A 273 -7.20 9.40 -23.80
CA GLY A 273 -7.31 10.53 -24.71
C GLY A 273 -7.24 10.13 -26.19
N GLY A 274 -6.80 8.91 -26.48
CA GLY A 274 -6.80 8.35 -27.84
C GLY A 274 -5.69 8.89 -28.76
N ALA A 275 -4.69 9.60 -28.22
CA ALA A 275 -3.60 10.15 -29.04
C ALA A 275 -2.75 9.05 -29.70
N ARG A 276 -2.38 8.00 -28.94
CA ARG A 276 -1.51 6.91 -29.39
C ARG A 276 -1.85 5.56 -28.73
N PRO A 277 -3.10 5.08 -28.77
CA PRO A 277 -3.54 3.97 -27.92
C PRO A 277 -2.91 2.62 -28.26
N ARG A 278 -2.35 2.46 -29.47
CA ARG A 278 -1.84 1.16 -29.99
C ARG A 278 -0.32 1.01 -29.93
N ILE A 279 0.40 1.97 -29.35
CA ILE A 279 1.86 1.80 -29.18
C ILE A 279 2.13 0.76 -28.10
N GLU A 280 3.19 -0.04 -28.32
CA GLU A 280 3.53 -1.20 -27.48
C GLU A 280 3.67 -0.83 -25.99
N GLU A 281 4.35 0.28 -25.70
CA GLU A 281 4.52 0.80 -24.34
C GLU A 281 3.17 1.08 -23.65
N VAL A 282 2.25 1.74 -24.34
CA VAL A 282 0.93 2.08 -23.80
C VAL A 282 0.06 0.83 -23.59
N GLN A 283 0.13 -0.13 -24.51
CA GLN A 283 -0.57 -1.40 -24.38
C GLN A 283 -0.03 -2.24 -23.20
N ALA A 284 1.29 -2.25 -23.00
CA ALA A 284 1.90 -2.88 -21.83
C ALA A 284 1.43 -2.22 -20.53
N LEU A 285 1.42 -0.88 -20.46
CA LEU A 285 0.91 -0.13 -19.31
C LEU A 285 -0.58 -0.41 -19.05
N ALA A 286 -1.40 -0.53 -20.10
CA ALA A 286 -2.82 -0.84 -19.98
C ALA A 286 -3.04 -2.24 -19.39
N GLY A 287 -2.27 -3.24 -19.82
CA GLY A 287 -2.29 -4.56 -19.21
C GLY A 287 -1.83 -4.57 -17.75
N LEU A 288 -0.79 -3.81 -17.42
CA LEU A 288 -0.23 -3.75 -16.06
C LEU A 288 -1.15 -3.04 -15.05
N TYR A 289 -1.82 -1.96 -15.46
CA TYR A 289 -2.50 -1.05 -14.53
C TYR A 289 -3.99 -0.87 -14.78
N CYS A 290 -4.46 -0.97 -16.03
CA CYS A 290 -5.89 -0.80 -16.33
C CYS A 290 -6.66 -2.12 -16.23
N GLN A 291 -6.07 -3.24 -16.65
CA GLN A 291 -6.72 -4.55 -16.59
C GLN A 291 -7.04 -4.98 -15.15
N PRO A 292 -6.15 -4.83 -14.14
CA PRO A 292 -6.47 -5.22 -12.76
C PRO A 292 -7.62 -4.42 -12.13
N ILE A 293 -7.84 -3.18 -12.59
CA ILE A 293 -8.93 -2.31 -12.12
C ILE A 293 -10.22 -2.58 -12.92
N GLY A 294 -10.15 -3.32 -14.04
CA GLY A 294 -11.29 -3.65 -14.88
C GLY A 294 -11.84 -2.45 -15.68
N ILE A 295 -10.94 -1.58 -16.15
CA ILE A 295 -11.29 -0.37 -16.94
C ILE A 295 -10.87 -0.49 -18.43
N VAL A 296 -10.50 -1.70 -18.85
CA VAL A 296 -10.17 -2.05 -20.23
C VAL A 296 -10.80 -3.38 -20.62
N THR A 297 -11.03 -3.51 -21.93
CA THR A 297 -11.47 -4.73 -22.57
C THR A 297 -10.33 -5.28 -23.41
N ASP A 298 -9.99 -6.54 -23.17
CA ASP A 298 -8.95 -7.29 -23.89
C ASP A 298 -9.58 -8.05 -25.05
N THR A 299 -9.11 -7.76 -26.27
CA THR A 299 -9.47 -8.51 -27.47
C THR A 299 -8.18 -9.01 -28.12
N ASP A 300 -7.91 -10.31 -27.97
CA ASP A 300 -6.74 -10.99 -28.55
C ASP A 300 -5.39 -10.35 -28.14
N GLY A 301 -5.27 -9.89 -26.90
CA GLY A 301 -4.06 -9.24 -26.37
C GLY A 301 -3.92 -7.77 -26.75
N ILE A 302 -4.97 -7.17 -27.34
CA ILE A 302 -5.06 -5.74 -27.60
C ILE A 302 -6.09 -5.15 -26.63
N TYR A 303 -5.61 -4.26 -25.77
CA TYR A 303 -6.43 -3.54 -24.81
C TYR A 303 -7.09 -2.33 -25.45
N SER A 304 -8.36 -2.13 -25.12
CA SER A 304 -9.14 -0.95 -25.46
C SER A 304 -9.84 -0.40 -24.21
N PRO A 305 -10.03 0.92 -24.06
CA PRO A 305 -10.79 1.48 -22.95
C PRO A 305 -12.20 0.88 -22.91
N SER A 306 -12.65 0.47 -21.73
CA SER A 306 -14.02 -0.04 -21.57
C SER A 306 -15.06 1.03 -21.86
N ASP A 307 -16.20 0.61 -22.40
CA ASP A 307 -17.29 1.55 -22.68
C ASP A 307 -18.11 1.89 -21.42
N ALA A 308 -19.05 2.82 -21.57
CA ALA A 308 -19.85 3.31 -20.46
C ALA A 308 -20.72 2.22 -19.79
N ASP A 309 -21.15 1.20 -20.54
CA ASP A 309 -22.01 0.13 -20.01
C ASP A 309 -21.17 -0.91 -19.27
N GLU A 310 -19.99 -1.26 -19.82
CA GLU A 310 -18.99 -2.11 -19.15
C GLU A 310 -18.52 -1.47 -17.84
N LEU A 311 -18.17 -0.18 -17.86
CA LEU A 311 -17.73 0.54 -16.67
C LEU A 311 -18.82 0.62 -15.61
N ARG A 312 -20.10 0.79 -15.96
CA ARG A 312 -21.19 0.75 -14.97
C ARG A 312 -21.33 -0.61 -14.28
N GLY A 313 -20.86 -1.68 -14.93
CA GLY A 313 -20.79 -3.02 -14.34
C GLY A 313 -19.70 -3.18 -13.29
N ASN A 314 -18.66 -2.33 -13.32
CA ASN A 314 -17.50 -2.38 -12.45
C ASN A 314 -17.80 -1.89 -11.03
N ASP A 315 -17.41 -2.64 -10.01
CA ASP A 315 -17.73 -2.33 -8.61
C ASP A 315 -17.01 -1.08 -8.08
N LEU A 316 -15.78 -0.80 -8.52
CA LEU A 316 -15.08 0.45 -8.18
C LEU A 316 -15.76 1.67 -8.81
N VAL A 317 -16.31 1.53 -10.01
CA VAL A 317 -17.06 2.59 -10.68
C VAL A 317 -18.40 2.83 -9.99
N LYS A 318 -19.12 1.78 -9.60
CA LYS A 318 -20.36 1.90 -8.80
C LYS A 318 -20.08 2.64 -7.50
N LEU A 319 -19.02 2.22 -6.81
CA LEU A 319 -18.57 2.84 -5.58
C LEU A 319 -18.22 4.33 -5.79
N ALA A 320 -17.49 4.68 -6.86
CA ALA A 320 -17.26 6.07 -7.24
C ALA A 320 -18.58 6.86 -7.40
N PHE A 321 -19.56 6.30 -8.10
CA PHE A 321 -20.87 6.94 -8.30
C PHE A 321 -21.67 7.16 -7.02
N GLU A 322 -21.52 6.33 -5.98
CA GLU A 322 -22.19 6.57 -4.69
C GLU A 322 -21.80 7.90 -4.06
N SER A 323 -20.58 8.37 -4.34
CA SER A 323 -20.06 9.65 -3.83
C SER A 323 -20.32 10.85 -4.74
N ILE A 324 -20.56 10.62 -6.04
CA ILE A 324 -20.71 11.68 -7.03
C ILE A 324 -22.12 12.23 -7.00
N ALA A 325 -22.23 13.56 -6.91
CA ALA A 325 -23.49 14.28 -6.99
C ALA A 325 -24.29 13.88 -8.24
N ALA A 326 -25.58 13.61 -8.07
CA ALA A 326 -26.46 13.22 -9.17
C ALA A 326 -26.88 14.41 -10.05
N GLU A 327 -26.83 15.63 -9.50
CA GLU A 327 -27.26 16.83 -10.19
C GLU A 327 -26.20 17.37 -11.16
N ARG A 328 -26.62 17.70 -12.39
CA ARG A 328 -25.73 18.32 -13.37
C ARG A 328 -25.25 19.68 -12.88
N GLY A 329 -23.94 19.90 -12.97
CA GLY A 329 -23.32 21.15 -12.56
C GLY A 329 -22.78 21.14 -11.13
N GLU A 330 -23.22 20.19 -10.29
CA GLU A 330 -22.69 20.03 -8.95
C GLU A 330 -21.31 19.37 -8.98
N ILE A 331 -20.38 19.90 -8.18
CA ILE A 331 -18.99 19.45 -8.13
C ILE A 331 -18.81 18.61 -6.88
N THR A 332 -18.43 17.36 -7.07
CA THR A 332 -17.99 16.48 -5.99
C THR A 332 -16.48 16.64 -5.79
N SER A 333 -16.06 16.88 -4.55
CA SER A 333 -14.64 17.04 -4.21
C SER A 333 -13.83 15.81 -4.60
N LEU A 334 -12.70 16.02 -5.28
CA LEU A 334 -11.79 14.94 -5.64
C LEU A 334 -11.26 14.23 -4.39
N GLN A 335 -10.96 14.96 -3.32
CA GLN A 335 -10.48 14.40 -2.06
C GLN A 335 -11.50 13.44 -1.44
N GLN A 336 -12.79 13.77 -1.51
CA GLN A 336 -13.86 12.91 -1.01
C GLN A 336 -13.92 11.58 -1.76
N ILE A 337 -13.79 11.62 -3.09
CA ILE A 337 -13.82 10.43 -3.94
C ILE A 337 -12.58 9.57 -3.69
N LEU A 338 -11.40 10.18 -3.61
CA LEU A 338 -10.15 9.47 -3.31
C LEU A 338 -10.19 8.79 -1.94
N ALA A 339 -10.71 9.48 -0.91
CA ALA A 339 -10.84 8.90 0.44
C ALA A 339 -11.79 7.69 0.44
N MET A 340 -12.85 7.77 -0.33
CA MET A 340 -13.86 6.72 -0.44
C MET A 340 -13.33 5.50 -1.21
N LEU A 341 -12.66 5.70 -2.36
CA LEU A 341 -12.00 4.61 -3.10
C LEU A 341 -10.82 3.99 -2.32
N GLY A 342 -10.14 4.79 -1.50
CA GLY A 342 -9.09 4.37 -0.58
C GLY A 342 -9.58 3.65 0.68
N ALA A 343 -10.89 3.58 0.91
CA ALA A 343 -11.45 2.85 2.04
C ALA A 343 -11.56 1.34 1.78
N ALA A 344 -11.74 0.56 2.85
CA ALA A 344 -12.08 -0.85 2.73
C ALA A 344 -13.42 -1.03 1.99
N PRO A 345 -13.57 -2.07 1.14
CA PRO A 345 -12.69 -3.24 1.01
C PRO A 345 -11.60 -3.11 -0.08
N PHE A 346 -11.55 -2.01 -0.81
CA PHE A 346 -10.67 -1.87 -1.98
C PHE A 346 -9.32 -1.25 -1.64
N GLY A 347 -9.29 -0.18 -0.86
CA GLY A 347 -8.04 0.49 -0.52
C GLY A 347 -7.28 1.03 -1.72
N LEU A 348 -7.96 1.52 -2.77
CA LEU A 348 -7.34 1.91 -4.02
C LEU A 348 -6.35 3.07 -3.80
N VAL A 349 -5.13 2.94 -4.30
CA VAL A 349 -4.13 4.02 -4.22
C VAL A 349 -4.51 5.20 -5.11
N ARG A 350 -3.92 6.37 -4.84
CA ARG A 350 -4.25 7.63 -5.53
C ARG A 350 -4.08 7.51 -7.05
N GLU A 351 -3.00 6.89 -7.50
CA GLU A 351 -2.70 6.65 -8.91
C GLU A 351 -3.77 5.79 -9.59
N GLY A 352 -4.18 4.68 -8.95
CA GLY A 352 -5.24 3.81 -9.46
C GLY A 352 -6.59 4.51 -9.50
N SER A 353 -6.87 5.37 -8.53
CA SER A 353 -8.10 6.17 -8.49
C SER A 353 -8.14 7.18 -9.64
N TYR A 354 -7.03 7.83 -9.97
CA TYR A 354 -6.96 8.72 -11.14
C TYR A 354 -7.17 7.97 -12.45
N LEU A 355 -6.60 6.77 -12.61
CA LEU A 355 -6.86 5.93 -13.80
C LEU A 355 -8.36 5.58 -13.93
N LEU A 356 -8.98 5.15 -12.82
CA LEU A 356 -10.42 4.85 -12.79
C LEU A 356 -11.25 6.06 -13.22
N LEU A 357 -11.00 7.23 -12.63
CA LEU A 357 -11.74 8.45 -12.95
C LEU A 357 -11.49 8.91 -14.39
N SER A 358 -10.26 8.79 -14.90
CA SER A 358 -9.97 9.10 -16.30
C SER A 358 -10.67 8.17 -17.28
N ALA A 359 -10.78 6.88 -16.98
CA ALA A 359 -11.59 5.95 -17.77
C ALA A 359 -13.06 6.38 -17.78
N MET A 360 -13.59 6.83 -16.63
CA MET A 360 -14.95 7.37 -16.55
C MET A 360 -15.10 8.67 -17.37
N VAL A 361 -14.11 9.58 -17.39
CA VAL A 361 -14.15 10.76 -18.28
C VAL A 361 -14.14 10.33 -19.76
N ALA A 362 -13.27 9.38 -20.13
CA ALA A 362 -13.15 8.88 -21.50
C ALA A 362 -14.46 8.24 -21.99
N ALA A 363 -15.14 7.50 -21.11
CA ALA A 363 -16.47 6.94 -21.35
C ALA A 363 -17.62 7.95 -21.18
N ARG A 364 -17.30 9.24 -20.96
CA ARG A 364 -18.26 10.34 -20.78
C ARG A 364 -19.26 10.11 -19.66
N LEU A 365 -18.81 9.47 -18.59
CA LEU A 365 -19.58 9.22 -17.36
C LEU A 365 -19.48 10.40 -16.38
N LEU A 366 -18.40 11.17 -16.45
CA LEU A 366 -18.16 12.38 -15.65
C LEU A 366 -17.20 13.32 -16.40
N GLU A 367 -17.01 14.50 -15.85
CA GLU A 367 -16.03 15.50 -16.29
C GLU A 367 -15.15 15.88 -15.09
N PHE A 368 -13.85 16.09 -15.31
CA PHE A 368 -13.02 16.73 -14.29
C PHE A 368 -13.31 18.22 -14.25
N VAL A 369 -13.22 18.82 -13.06
CA VAL A 369 -13.38 20.24 -12.84
C VAL A 369 -12.11 20.81 -12.23
N THR A 370 -11.57 21.86 -12.85
CA THR A 370 -10.36 22.54 -12.37
C THR A 370 -10.67 23.61 -11.33
N SER A 371 -9.65 24.14 -10.66
CA SER A 371 -9.80 25.22 -9.68
C SER A 371 -10.37 26.51 -10.29
N ASN A 372 -10.15 26.73 -11.59
CA ASN A 372 -10.72 27.83 -12.37
C ASN A 372 -12.17 27.59 -12.82
N GLY A 373 -12.72 26.40 -12.56
CA GLY A 373 -14.06 25.99 -12.98
C GLY A 373 -14.13 25.45 -14.41
N ASP A 374 -12.97 25.24 -15.07
CA ASP A 374 -12.93 24.64 -16.39
C ASP A 374 -13.28 23.15 -16.31
N ARG A 375 -13.97 22.66 -17.35
CA ARG A 375 -14.41 21.27 -17.45
C ARG A 375 -13.58 20.51 -18.45
N ILE A 376 -12.90 19.47 -17.99
CA ILE A 376 -12.12 18.59 -18.84
C ILE A 376 -12.96 17.35 -19.13
N ASN A 377 -13.37 17.22 -20.39
CA ASN A 377 -14.11 16.08 -20.90
C ASN A 377 -13.20 15.20 -21.77
N TYR A 378 -13.78 14.15 -22.36
CA TYR A 378 -13.05 13.18 -23.19
C TYR A 378 -12.25 13.83 -24.35
N ARG A 379 -12.69 14.97 -24.90
CA ARG A 379 -12.02 15.66 -26.03
C ARG A 379 -10.79 16.45 -25.61
N SER A 380 -10.59 16.65 -24.32
CA SER A 380 -9.50 17.43 -23.75
C SER A 380 -8.61 16.57 -22.85
N LEU A 381 -8.85 15.26 -22.82
CA LEU A 381 -8.09 14.31 -22.01
C LEU A 381 -6.70 14.01 -22.60
N ASP A 382 -6.53 14.22 -23.90
CA ASP A 382 -5.26 14.15 -24.62
C ASP A 382 -4.36 15.38 -24.38
N LEU A 383 -4.90 16.42 -23.75
CA LEU A 383 -4.12 17.57 -23.31
C LEU A 383 -3.39 17.24 -22.01
N LYS A 384 -2.22 17.85 -21.81
CA LYS A 384 -1.42 17.66 -20.61
C LYS A 384 -2.20 18.14 -19.38
N LEU A 385 -2.71 17.18 -18.59
CA LEU A 385 -3.43 17.46 -17.36
C LEU A 385 -2.47 17.93 -16.25
N ILE A 386 -2.91 18.94 -15.51
CA ILE A 386 -2.27 19.37 -14.26
C ILE A 386 -3.16 18.85 -13.13
N TRP A 387 -2.80 17.70 -12.58
CA TRP A 387 -3.63 16.99 -11.62
C TRP A 387 -3.88 17.75 -10.32
N ASP A 388 -2.95 18.60 -9.90
CA ASP A 388 -3.10 19.45 -8.72
C ASP A 388 -4.09 20.61 -8.94
N ASP A 389 -4.42 20.91 -10.21
CA ASP A 389 -5.45 21.90 -10.55
C ASP A 389 -6.87 21.28 -10.54
N ILE A 390 -6.99 19.95 -10.54
CA ILE A 390 -8.29 19.27 -10.53
C ILE A 390 -8.83 19.23 -9.11
N VAL A 391 -9.93 19.96 -8.87
CA VAL A 391 -10.56 20.08 -7.55
C VAL A 391 -11.69 19.07 -7.34
N GLY A 392 -12.25 18.52 -8.42
CA GLY A 392 -13.39 17.64 -8.34
C GLY A 392 -13.82 17.02 -9.66
N VAL A 393 -14.94 16.31 -9.60
CA VAL A 393 -15.65 15.78 -10.76
C VAL A 393 -17.11 16.24 -10.74
N SER A 394 -17.75 16.23 -11.90
CA SER A 394 -19.17 16.54 -12.06
C SER A 394 -19.78 15.57 -13.07
N PRO A 395 -21.11 15.32 -12.99
CA PRO A 395 -21.82 14.70 -14.10
C PRO A 395 -21.60 15.48 -15.40
N PRO A 396 -21.59 14.80 -16.57
CA PRO A 396 -21.38 15.44 -17.85
C PRO A 396 -22.45 16.49 -18.14
N THR A 397 -22.04 17.58 -18.79
CA THR A 397 -22.97 18.66 -19.16
C THR A 397 -23.85 18.23 -20.35
N GLU A 398 -23.27 17.46 -21.28
CA GLU A 398 -23.96 16.88 -22.43
C GLU A 398 -24.67 15.56 -22.06
N SER A 399 -25.86 15.30 -22.61
CA SER A 399 -26.54 14.02 -22.40
C SER A 399 -25.87 12.89 -23.17
N VAL A 400 -25.32 11.91 -22.47
CA VAL A 400 -24.75 10.68 -23.07
C VAL A 400 -25.78 9.56 -22.95
N TYR A 401 -26.21 9.00 -24.09
CA TYR A 401 -27.10 7.84 -24.12
C TYR A 401 -26.29 6.54 -24.19
N SER A 402 -26.77 5.46 -23.57
CA SER A 402 -26.11 4.14 -23.64
C SER A 402 -26.10 3.60 -25.07
N ASN A 403 -25.13 2.73 -25.37
CA ASN A 403 -25.02 2.08 -26.68
C ASN A 403 -26.28 1.27 -27.00
N GLU A 404 -26.82 0.54 -26.01
CA GLU A 404 -28.07 -0.19 -26.14
C GLU A 404 -29.24 0.73 -26.53
N ARG A 405 -29.33 1.91 -25.91
CA ARG A 405 -30.39 2.87 -26.20
C ARG A 405 -30.23 3.49 -27.59
N LEU A 406 -29.01 3.79 -28.01
CA LEU A 406 -28.73 4.30 -29.36
C LEU A 406 -29.04 3.24 -30.43
N LEU A 407 -28.64 1.99 -30.21
CA LEU A 407 -28.95 0.86 -31.09
C LEU A 407 -30.46 0.64 -31.18
N PHE A 408 -31.17 0.65 -30.05
CA PHE A 408 -32.63 0.55 -30.01
C PHE A 408 -33.31 1.65 -30.83
N TRP A 409 -32.89 2.90 -30.68
CA TRP A 409 -33.43 4.02 -31.47
C TRP A 409 -33.12 3.89 -32.95
N GLY A 410 -31.90 3.51 -33.30
CA GLY A 410 -31.53 3.22 -34.68
C GLY A 410 -32.44 2.13 -35.28
N SER A 411 -32.70 1.07 -34.52
CA SER A 411 -33.57 -0.01 -34.94
C SER A 411 -35.02 0.42 -35.09
N LEU A 412 -35.51 1.27 -34.19
CA LEU A 412 -36.85 1.83 -34.28
C LEU A 412 -37.02 2.73 -35.50
N LEU A 413 -36.01 3.54 -35.84
CA LEU A 413 -36.03 4.45 -36.99
C LEU A 413 -35.99 3.71 -38.33
N THR A 414 -35.09 2.72 -38.44
CA THR A 414 -34.78 2.06 -39.71
C THR A 414 -35.53 0.74 -39.91
N GLY A 415 -36.16 0.21 -38.87
CA GLY A 415 -36.77 -1.12 -38.85
C GLY A 415 -35.76 -2.27 -38.90
N ARG A 416 -34.46 -2.01 -38.71
CA ARG A 416 -33.38 -3.02 -38.76
C ARG A 416 -32.75 -3.24 -37.40
N SER A 417 -32.43 -4.48 -37.04
CA SER A 417 -31.65 -4.77 -35.84
C SER A 417 -30.17 -4.47 -36.09
N PHE A 418 -29.53 -3.83 -35.11
CA PHE A 418 -28.09 -3.55 -35.14
C PHE A 418 -27.35 -4.39 -34.09
N GLY A 419 -26.10 -4.75 -34.40
CA GLY A 419 -25.24 -5.58 -33.54
C GLY A 419 -24.51 -4.76 -32.48
N SER A 420 -23.37 -4.18 -32.84
CA SER A 420 -22.53 -3.42 -31.91
C SER A 420 -22.17 -2.04 -32.44
N LEU A 421 -22.12 -1.03 -31.56
CA LEU A 421 -21.46 0.24 -31.85
C LEU A 421 -19.95 0.17 -31.64
N ASN A 422 -19.39 -0.91 -31.11
CA ASN A 422 -17.95 -1.01 -30.82
C ASN A 422 -17.17 -1.62 -31.99
N ALA A 423 -17.82 -2.41 -32.86
CA ALA A 423 -17.20 -2.98 -34.05
C ALA A 423 -17.22 -1.99 -35.23
N ALA A 424 -16.05 -1.68 -35.80
CA ALA A 424 -15.94 -0.73 -36.92
C ALA A 424 -16.79 -1.11 -38.14
N LYS A 425 -16.91 -2.41 -38.43
CA LYS A 425 -17.75 -2.94 -39.51
C LYS A 425 -19.23 -2.68 -39.25
N ASP A 426 -19.68 -2.89 -38.02
CA ASP A 426 -21.08 -2.68 -37.63
C ASP A 426 -21.42 -1.19 -37.60
N ARG A 427 -20.49 -0.33 -37.14
CA ARG A 427 -20.64 1.14 -37.25
C ARG A 427 -20.91 1.57 -38.67
N GLN A 428 -20.14 1.07 -39.64
CA GLN A 428 -20.35 1.44 -41.05
C GLN A 428 -21.74 1.03 -41.54
N VAL A 429 -22.18 -0.19 -41.22
CA VAL A 429 -23.53 -0.68 -41.58
C VAL A 429 -24.62 0.19 -40.95
N ILE A 430 -24.44 0.61 -39.69
CA ILE A 430 -25.37 1.52 -38.99
C ILE A 430 -25.42 2.87 -39.71
N THR A 431 -24.27 3.47 -40.00
CA THR A 431 -24.16 4.76 -40.71
C THR A 431 -24.82 4.70 -42.08
N ASP A 432 -24.53 3.68 -42.88
CA ASP A 432 -25.07 3.52 -44.23
C ASP A 432 -26.60 3.36 -44.17
N THR A 433 -27.09 2.56 -43.21
CA THR A 433 -28.54 2.33 -43.05
C THR A 433 -29.27 3.60 -42.60
N LEU A 434 -28.72 4.34 -41.65
CA LEU A 434 -29.29 5.60 -41.18
C LEU A 434 -29.28 6.65 -42.30
N THR A 435 -28.18 6.74 -43.06
CA THR A 435 -28.05 7.69 -44.19
C THR A 435 -29.08 7.37 -45.28
N ALA A 436 -29.24 6.10 -45.65
CA ALA A 436 -30.25 5.67 -46.61
C ALA A 436 -31.68 6.01 -46.13
N TRP A 437 -31.97 5.79 -44.85
CA TRP A 437 -33.27 6.18 -44.25
C TRP A 437 -33.50 7.69 -44.34
N ALA A 438 -32.48 8.50 -44.05
CA ALA A 438 -32.59 9.95 -44.10
C ALA A 438 -32.83 10.47 -45.53
N GLU A 439 -32.18 9.87 -46.53
CA GLU A 439 -32.41 10.16 -47.95
C GLU A 439 -33.81 9.75 -48.40
N GLU A 440 -34.27 8.55 -48.02
CA GLU A 440 -35.62 8.07 -48.31
C GLU A 440 -36.68 9.00 -47.70
N TRP A 441 -36.50 9.39 -46.44
CA TRP A 441 -37.39 10.33 -45.77
C TRP A 441 -37.44 11.69 -46.49
N LYS A 442 -36.27 12.24 -46.86
CA LYS A 442 -36.18 13.50 -47.61
C LYS A 442 -36.86 13.40 -48.97
N SER A 443 -36.73 12.26 -49.66
CA SER A 443 -37.37 12.01 -50.96
C SER A 443 -38.89 11.92 -50.89
N THR A 444 -39.45 11.58 -49.72
CA THR A 444 -40.89 11.42 -49.52
C THR A 444 -41.64 12.76 -49.55
N ASP A 445 -40.95 13.86 -49.29
CA ASP A 445 -41.46 15.24 -49.25
C ASP A 445 -42.86 15.35 -48.59
N LEU A 446 -42.93 14.86 -47.35
CA LEU A 446 -44.17 14.81 -46.57
C LEU A 446 -44.85 16.18 -46.43
N GLY A 447 -44.07 17.28 -46.48
CA GLY A 447 -44.60 18.64 -46.49
C GLY A 447 -45.44 18.89 -47.74
N ALA A 448 -44.86 18.74 -48.93
CA ALA A 448 -45.58 18.94 -50.18
C ALA A 448 -46.78 17.99 -50.33
N ARG A 449 -46.65 16.74 -49.86
CA ARG A 449 -47.75 15.76 -49.89
C ARG A 449 -48.89 16.13 -48.95
N PHE A 450 -48.58 16.72 -47.79
CA PHE A 450 -49.60 17.19 -46.85
C PHE A 450 -50.29 18.46 -47.36
N ASP A 451 -49.54 19.39 -47.95
CA ASP A 451 -50.07 20.62 -48.56
C ASP A 451 -50.95 20.32 -49.79
N ALA A 452 -50.74 19.18 -50.45
CA ALA A 452 -51.56 18.70 -51.56
C ALA A 452 -52.89 18.03 -51.14
N LEU A 453 -53.14 17.84 -49.83
CA LEU A 453 -54.41 17.29 -49.35
C LEU A 453 -55.54 18.31 -49.54
N ARG A 454 -56.73 17.83 -49.90
CA ARG A 454 -57.92 18.71 -50.01
C ARG A 454 -58.33 19.20 -48.62
N ASP A 455 -58.73 20.47 -48.55
CA ASP A 455 -59.16 21.15 -47.31
C ASP A 455 -60.23 20.40 -46.51
N GLU A 456 -61.05 19.61 -47.20
CA GLU A 456 -62.11 18.77 -46.65
C GLU A 456 -61.59 17.70 -45.66
N PHE A 457 -60.30 17.32 -45.76
CA PHE A 457 -59.64 16.34 -44.89
C PHE A 457 -58.73 16.98 -43.82
N LEU A 458 -58.60 18.31 -43.85
CA LEU A 458 -57.73 19.07 -42.96
C LEU A 458 -58.55 19.64 -41.80
N ASN A 459 -58.24 19.19 -40.58
CA ASN A 459 -58.69 19.86 -39.36
C ASN A 459 -57.49 20.34 -38.55
N THR A 460 -57.73 21.24 -37.61
CA THR A 460 -56.67 21.88 -36.80
C THR A 460 -55.81 20.86 -36.04
N ARG A 461 -56.37 19.69 -35.70
CA ARG A 461 -55.65 18.61 -35.03
C ARG A 461 -54.68 17.90 -35.98
N ASN A 462 -55.14 17.51 -37.16
CA ASN A 462 -54.32 16.85 -38.18
C ASN A 462 -53.22 17.78 -38.68
N TRP A 463 -53.52 19.08 -38.84
CA TRP A 463 -52.54 20.10 -39.21
C TRP A 463 -51.43 20.25 -38.17
N ARG A 464 -51.79 20.36 -36.88
CA ARG A 464 -50.78 20.42 -35.79
C ARG A 464 -49.93 19.16 -35.73
N LEU A 465 -50.56 17.99 -35.88
CA LEU A 465 -49.85 16.71 -35.83
C LEU A 465 -48.85 16.60 -36.99
N ALA A 466 -49.27 16.91 -38.21
CA ALA A 466 -48.39 16.88 -39.38
C ALA A 466 -47.26 17.89 -39.26
N ALA A 467 -47.54 19.13 -38.86
CA ALA A 467 -46.51 20.16 -38.67
C ALA A 467 -45.48 19.77 -37.61
N MET A 468 -45.92 19.18 -36.49
CA MET A 468 -45.01 18.71 -35.44
C MET A 468 -44.17 17.52 -35.89
N SER A 469 -44.77 16.51 -36.52
CA SER A 469 -44.07 15.33 -37.02
C SER A 469 -43.06 15.70 -38.10
N THR A 470 -43.46 16.51 -39.09
CA THR A 470 -42.54 16.96 -40.16
C THR A 470 -41.36 17.74 -39.59
N ARG A 471 -41.58 18.63 -38.61
CA ARG A 471 -40.49 19.37 -37.97
C ARG A 471 -39.54 18.44 -37.21
N ALA A 472 -40.08 17.49 -36.43
CA ALA A 472 -39.27 16.57 -35.64
C ALA A 472 -38.44 15.63 -36.54
N PHE A 473 -39.07 14.97 -37.51
CA PHE A 473 -38.37 14.05 -38.42
C PHE A 473 -37.41 14.77 -39.36
N LYS A 474 -37.70 16.01 -39.77
CA LYS A 474 -36.75 16.84 -40.53
C LYS A 474 -35.47 17.05 -39.76
N SER A 475 -35.58 17.43 -38.49
CA SER A 475 -34.43 17.62 -37.62
C SER A 475 -33.59 16.35 -37.50
N VAL A 476 -34.24 15.18 -37.39
CA VAL A 476 -33.59 13.87 -37.35
C VAL A 476 -32.87 13.55 -38.65
N ALA A 477 -33.53 13.71 -39.79
CA ALA A 477 -32.94 13.43 -41.10
C ALA A 477 -31.78 14.38 -41.45
N ASP A 478 -31.84 15.64 -41.01
CA ASP A 478 -30.75 16.60 -41.22
C ASP A 478 -29.52 16.27 -40.38
N ALA A 479 -29.72 15.87 -39.13
CA ALA A 479 -28.61 15.47 -38.27
C ALA A 479 -28.00 14.13 -38.65
N ILE A 480 -28.80 13.14 -39.06
CA ILE A 480 -28.28 11.89 -39.64
C ILE A 480 -27.50 12.18 -40.93
N GLY A 481 -28.00 13.10 -41.76
CA GLY A 481 -27.25 13.57 -42.94
C GLY A 481 -25.90 14.19 -42.56
N ALA A 482 -25.86 14.97 -41.47
CA ALA A 482 -24.61 15.51 -40.94
C ALA A 482 -23.67 14.42 -40.39
N VAL A 483 -24.19 13.33 -39.82
CA VAL A 483 -23.38 12.15 -39.44
C VAL A 483 -22.81 11.45 -40.68
N GLY A 484 -23.63 11.25 -41.73
CA GLY A 484 -23.21 10.58 -42.97
C GLY A 484 -22.07 11.30 -43.72
N ILE A 485 -21.99 12.63 -43.61
CA ILE A 485 -20.88 13.43 -44.18
C ILE A 485 -19.73 13.67 -43.18
N GLY A 486 -19.78 13.08 -41.99
CA GLY A 486 -18.74 13.21 -40.95
C GLY A 486 -18.74 14.55 -40.20
N ALA A 487 -19.79 15.36 -40.33
CA ALA A 487 -19.93 16.63 -39.61
C ALA A 487 -20.41 16.46 -38.15
N LEU A 488 -21.03 15.32 -37.82
CA LEU A 488 -21.41 14.94 -36.46
C LEU A 488 -20.97 13.49 -36.16
N ASN A 489 -20.58 13.23 -34.91
CA ASN A 489 -20.34 11.85 -34.46
C ASN A 489 -21.66 11.13 -34.18
N LEU A 490 -21.72 9.85 -34.55
CA LEU A 490 -22.91 9.00 -34.43
C LEU A 490 -23.40 8.85 -32.96
N GLU A 491 -22.47 8.96 -32.01
CA GLU A 491 -22.71 8.87 -30.56
C GLU A 491 -23.14 10.21 -29.92
N THR A 492 -22.93 11.35 -30.59
CA THR A 492 -23.26 12.69 -30.08
C THR A 492 -24.38 13.38 -30.85
N GLY A 493 -24.79 12.81 -31.99
CA GLY A 493 -25.79 13.38 -32.88
C GLY A 493 -27.19 13.47 -32.25
N PRO A 494 -27.79 12.38 -31.73
CA PRO A 494 -29.18 12.42 -31.28
C PRO A 494 -29.34 12.79 -29.79
N SER A 495 -30.02 13.91 -29.48
CA SER A 495 -30.55 14.17 -28.13
C SER A 495 -32.09 14.12 -28.10
N VAL A 496 -32.66 13.60 -27.02
CA VAL A 496 -34.10 13.40 -26.83
C VAL A 496 -34.51 14.00 -25.47
N ASP A 497 -35.38 15.02 -25.51
CA ASP A 497 -35.96 15.63 -24.31
C ASP A 497 -36.89 14.62 -23.60
N SER A 498 -37.13 14.84 -22.30
CA SER A 498 -38.02 14.14 -21.38
C SER A 498 -39.46 13.89 -21.87
N ARG A 499 -39.84 14.44 -23.04
CA ARG A 499 -41.13 14.22 -23.72
C ARG A 499 -41.05 13.25 -24.91
N GLY A 500 -39.91 12.60 -25.14
CA GLY A 500 -39.70 11.73 -26.31
C GLY A 500 -39.57 12.50 -27.64
N ILE A 501 -39.26 13.80 -27.57
CA ILE A 501 -39.08 14.67 -28.75
C ILE A 501 -37.58 14.81 -29.00
N PHE A 502 -37.14 14.42 -30.20
CA PHE A 502 -35.79 14.69 -30.68
C PHE A 502 -35.53 16.20 -30.66
N ARG A 503 -34.49 16.62 -29.95
CA ARG A 503 -33.88 17.93 -30.10
C ARG A 503 -32.44 17.71 -30.53
N PHE A 504 -32.05 18.35 -31.62
CA PHE A 504 -30.65 18.47 -32.00
C PHE A 504 -30.14 19.80 -31.45
#